data_AF-A0A843MCC0-F1
#
_entry.id   AF-A0A843MCC0-F1
#
_cell.length_a   1.000
_cell.length_b   1.000
_cell.length_c   1.000
_cell.angle_alpha   90.00
_cell.angle_beta   90.00
_cell.angle_gamma   90.00
#
_symmetry.space_group_name_H-M   'P 1'
#
loop_
_entity.id
_entity.type
_entity.pdbx_description
1 polymer ?
#
loop_
_entity_poly.entity_id
_entity_poly.type
_entity_poly.pdbx_seq_one_letter_code
_entity_poly.pdbx_strand_id
1 'polypeptide(L)' 'MNNCFEDIQSLCRNHGTEYFGVADLTQVHDEVYRQGGDFVRPYSKAIVFGIVLQDSVVNLVTSHI' A
#
# COMPACT_ATOMS: atom_id res chain seq x y z
N MET A 1 -22.64 -0.78 -15.55
CA MET A 1 -22.29 -0.61 -14.12
C MET A 1 -20.80 -0.82 -14.02
N ASN A 2 -20.04 0.22 -13.67
CA ASN A 2 -18.59 0.12 -13.57
C ASN A 2 -18.24 -0.69 -12.32
N ASN A 3 -17.61 -1.84 -12.50
CA ASN A 3 -17.19 -2.67 -11.37
C ASN A 3 -15.79 -2.21 -10.93
N CYS A 4 -15.72 -1.11 -10.18
CA CYS A 4 -14.48 -0.50 -9.68
C CYS A 4 -13.51 -1.51 -9.05
N PHE A 5 -14.03 -2.56 -8.42
CA PHE A 5 -13.22 -3.66 -7.89
C PHE A 5 -12.49 -4.44 -8.99
N GLU A 6 -13.17 -4.77 -10.10
CA GLU A 6 -12.55 -5.45 -11.24
C GLU A 6 -11.47 -4.58 -11.89
N ASP A 7 -11.71 -3.27 -11.98
CA ASP A 7 -10.73 -2.31 -12.52
C ASP A 7 -9.47 -2.25 -11.64
N ILE A 8 -9.64 -2.14 -10.32
CA ILE A 8 -8.54 -2.15 -9.35
C ILE A 8 -7.79 -3.48 -9.40
N GLN A 9 -8.51 -4.61 -9.45
CA GLN A 9 -7.89 -5.93 -9.49
C GLN A 9 -7.12 -6.15 -10.79
N SER A 10 -7.66 -5.66 -11.91
CA SER A 10 -6.98 -5.67 -13.22
C SER A 10 -5.70 -4.84 -13.20
N LEU A 11 -5.77 -3.61 -12.64
CA LEU A 11 -4.61 -2.76 -12.45
C LEU A 11 -3.55 -3.46 -11.60
N CYS A 12 -3.94 -4.07 -10.48
CA CYS A 12 -3.00 -4.73 -9.58
C CYS A 12 -2.26 -5.86 -10.28
N ARG A 13 -2.98 -6.74 -10.98
CA ARG A 13 -2.40 -7.84 -11.77
C ARG A 13 -1.41 -7.34 -12.82
N ASN A 14 -1.76 -6.29 -13.56
CA ASN A 14 -0.90 -5.73 -14.61
C ASN A 14 0.42 -5.15 -14.06
N HIS A 15 0.42 -4.74 -12.79
CA HIS A 15 1.60 -4.20 -12.11
C HIS A 15 2.30 -5.21 -11.19
N GLY A 16 1.89 -6.49 -11.20
CA GLY A 16 2.47 -7.51 -10.32
C GLY A 16 2.22 -7.24 -8.83
N THR A 17 1.11 -6.58 -8.52
CA THR A 17 0.68 -6.24 -7.16
C THR A 17 -0.64 -6.92 -6.85
N GLU A 18 -1.01 -6.97 -5.58
CA GLU A 18 -2.28 -7.54 -5.14
C GLU A 18 -3.08 -6.52 -4.31
N TYR A 19 -4.38 -6.42 -4.60
CA TYR A 19 -5.29 -5.57 -3.85
C TYR A 19 -5.85 -6.33 -2.65
N PHE A 20 -5.65 -5.79 -1.45
CA PHE A 20 -6.09 -6.43 -0.21
C PHE A 20 -7.35 -5.81 0.38
N GLY A 21 -7.63 -4.54 0.09
CA GLY A 21 -8.83 -3.85 0.59
C GLY A 21 -8.60 -2.40 0.98
N VAL A 22 -9.52 -1.89 1.79
CA VAL A 22 -9.48 -0.55 2.38
C VAL A 22 -9.24 -0.68 3.89
N ALA A 23 -8.17 -0.04 4.38
CA ALA A 23 -7.85 0.02 5.80
C ALA A 23 -8.47 1.26 6.45
N ASP A 24 -9.00 1.10 7.66
CA ASP A 24 -9.33 2.21 8.54
C ASP A 24 -8.08 2.64 9.30
N LEU A 25 -7.67 3.90 9.12
CA LEU A 25 -6.48 4.46 9.74
C LEU A 25 -6.76 5.21 11.03
N THR A 26 -8.03 5.34 11.43
CA THR A 26 -8.42 6.15 12.60
C THR A 26 -7.67 5.73 13.87
N GLN A 27 -7.44 4.43 14.06
CA GLN A 27 -6.73 3.90 15.23
C GLN A 27 -5.22 4.13 15.22
N VAL A 28 -4.64 4.41 14.04
CA VAL A 28 -3.19 4.61 13.83
C VAL A 28 -2.88 6.00 13.29
N HIS A 29 -3.82 6.94 13.44
CA HIS A 29 -3.74 8.30 12.89
C HIS A 29 -2.41 8.98 13.23
N ASP A 30 -1.97 8.92 14.48
CA ASP A 30 -0.76 9.60 14.93
C ASP A 30 0.51 9.01 14.31
N GLU A 31 0.54 7.69 14.09
CA GLU A 31 1.67 7.01 13.47
C GLU A 31 1.73 7.31 11.97
N VAL A 32 0.58 7.29 11.30
CA VAL A 32 0.48 7.70 9.88
C VAL A 32 0.88 9.16 9.72
N TYR A 33 0.40 10.05 10.61
CA TYR A 33 0.78 11.46 10.62
C TYR A 33 2.28 11.65 10.86
N ARG A 34 2.86 10.92 11.82
CA ARG A 34 4.30 10.95 12.12
C ARG A 34 5.15 10.59 10.89
N GLN A 35 4.67 9.67 10.05
CA GLN A 35 5.40 9.23 8.86
C GLN A 35 5.16 10.13 7.63
N GLY A 36 3.92 10.56 7.38
CA GLY A 36 3.53 11.27 6.16
C GLY A 36 3.26 12.76 6.31
N GLY A 37 3.26 13.29 7.53
CA GLY A 37 3.05 14.70 7.85
C GLY A 37 1.63 15.21 7.55
N ASP A 38 1.51 16.53 7.40
CA ASP A 38 0.21 17.21 7.22
C ASP A 38 -0.53 16.79 5.95
N PHE A 39 0.19 16.28 4.94
CA PHE A 39 -0.42 15.81 3.70
C PHE A 39 -1.35 14.61 3.95
N VAL A 40 -0.93 13.66 4.77
CA VAL A 40 -1.73 12.44 5.01
C VAL A 40 -2.79 12.62 6.11
N ARG A 41 -2.66 13.67 6.93
CA ARG A 41 -3.52 13.95 8.08
C ARG A 41 -5.04 13.94 7.78
N PRO A 42 -5.54 14.45 6.64
CA PRO A 42 -6.99 14.47 6.37
C PRO A 42 -7.57 13.09 6.00
N TYR A 43 -6.74 12.10 5.70
CA TYR A 43 -7.18 10.81 5.17
C TYR A 43 -7.30 9.76 6.28
N SER A 44 -8.54 9.42 6.66
CA SER A 44 -8.84 8.38 7.66
C SER A 44 -8.91 6.97 7.07
N LYS A 45 -8.76 6.82 5.75
CA LYS A 45 -8.80 5.55 5.02
C LYS A 45 -7.59 5.44 4.10
N ALA A 46 -7.07 4.22 3.96
CA ALA A 46 -6.04 3.90 2.97
C ALA A 46 -6.46 2.74 2.07
N ILE A 47 -5.99 2.78 0.83
CA ILE A 47 -6.07 1.64 -0.09
C ILE A 47 -4.81 0.81 0.12
N VAL A 48 -4.98 -0.49 0.38
CA VAL A 48 -3.86 -1.39 0.67
C VAL A 48 -3.54 -2.24 -0.55
N PHE A 49 -2.29 -2.14 -1.00
CA PHE A 49 -1.72 -2.97 -2.05
C PHE A 49 -0.45 -3.66 -1.52
N GLY A 50 -0.30 -4.94 -1.79
CA GLY A 50 0.94 -5.66 -1.55
C GLY A 50 1.81 -5.69 -2.80
N ILE A 51 3.10 -5.43 -2.61
CA ILE A 51 4.12 -5.57 -3.65
C ILE A 51 5.09 -6.64 -3.19
N VAL A 52 5.29 -7.67 -4.01
CA VAL A 52 6.34 -8.66 -3.76
C VAL A 52 7.64 -8.12 -4.34
N LEU A 53 8.60 -7.82 -3.48
CA LEU A 53 9.94 -7.44 -3.92
C LEU A 53 10.69 -8.68 -4.40
N GLN A 54 11.44 -8.55 -5.49
CA GLN A 54 12.29 -9.64 -5.98
C GLN A 54 13.44 -9.92 -5.01
N ASP A 55 13.84 -11.19 -4.91
CA ASP A 55 14.95 -11.63 -4.06
C ASP A 55 16.24 -10.85 -4.34
N SER A 56 16.49 -10.48 -5.59
CA SER A 56 17.63 -9.65 -5.99
C SER A 56 17.68 -8.31 -5.26
N VAL A 57 16.52 -7.68 -5.00
CA VAL A 57 16.41 -6.42 -4.26
C VAL A 57 16.53 -6.67 -2.76
N VAL A 58 15.85 -7.70 -2.23
CA VAL A 58 15.88 -8.04 -0.80
C VAL A 58 17.31 -8.39 -0.36
N ASN A 59 18.05 -9.14 -1.18
CA ASN A 59 19.42 -9.56 -0.89
C ASN A 59 20.42 -8.39 -0.83
N LEU A 60 20.15 -7.26 -1.50
CA LEU A 60 20.97 -6.05 -1.38
C LEU A 60 20.95 -5.49 0.05
N VAL A 61 19.79 -5.53 0.72
CA VAL A 61 19.64 -5.03 2.10
C VAL A 61 20.37 -5.94 3.09
N THR A 62 20.27 -7.26 2.91
CA THR A 62 20.93 -8.24 3.80
C THR A 62 22.45 -8.22 3.70
N SER A 63 23.01 -7.81 2.55
CA SER A 63 24.47 -7.74 2.36
C SER A 63 25.18 -6.59 3.08
N HIS A 64 24.44 -5.69 3.74
CA HIS A 64 24.97 -4.50 4.43
C HIS A 64 24.63 -4.47 5.94
N ILE A 65 24.22 -5.61 6.52
CA ILE A 65 23.96 -5.77 7.96
C ILE A 65 25.02 -6.68 8.59
#